data_AF-A0A7X6DB97-F1
#
_entry.id   AF-A0A7X6DB97-F1
#
_cell.length_a   1.000
_cell.length_b   1.000
_cell.length_c   1.000
_cell.angle_alpha   90.00
_cell.angle_beta   90.00
_cell.angle_gamma   90.00
#
_symmetry.space_group_name_H-M   'P 1'
#
loop_
_entity.id
_entity.type
_entity.pdbx_description
1 polymer ?
#
loop_
_entity_poly.entity_id
_entity_poly.type
_entity_poly.pdbx_seq_one_letter_code
_entity_poly.pdbx_strand_id
1 'polypeptide(L)' 'MQKRSDNQIDRDYHFSHRREWTEEEDTLLKEYSLTHSDKAISQKLGRTVPSIWSRRKRLRQEGNHV' A
#
# COMPACT_ATOMS: atom_id res chain seq x y z
N MET A 1 -13.45 -17.95 -0.33
CA MET A 1 -12.01 -17.76 -0.61
C MET A 1 -11.87 -17.22 -2.02
N GLN A 2 -11.92 -15.90 -2.21
CA GLN A 2 -11.96 -15.29 -3.55
C GLN A 2 -11.61 -13.81 -3.44
N LYS A 3 -10.83 -13.15 -4.29
CA LYS A 3 -9.84 -13.53 -5.31
C LYS A 3 -8.85 -12.37 -5.35
N ARG A 4 -7.55 -12.66 -5.45
CA ARG A 4 -6.54 -11.66 -5.82
C ARG A 4 -6.58 -11.55 -7.35
N SER A 5 -7.15 -10.48 -7.89
CA SER A 5 -7.11 -10.18 -9.32
C SER A 5 -6.64 -8.74 -9.49
N ASP A 6 -5.35 -8.64 -9.77
CA ASP A 6 -4.68 -7.48 -10.34
C ASP A 6 -5.08 -7.36 -11.82
N ASN A 7 -4.99 -6.15 -12.38
CA ASN A 7 -5.29 -5.77 -13.77
C ASN A 7 -6.70 -5.18 -14.05
N GLN A 8 -6.97 -4.00 -13.48
CA GLN A 8 -7.87 -3.04 -14.12
C GLN A 8 -7.49 -1.60 -13.71
N ILE A 9 -6.44 -1.06 -14.33
CA ILE A 9 -6.30 0.39 -14.47
C ILE A 9 -7.16 0.77 -15.68
N ASP A 10 -8.48 0.68 -15.52
CA ASP A 10 -9.44 1.12 -16.54
C ASP A 10 -10.21 2.31 -15.98
N ARG A 11 -9.83 3.49 -16.49
CA ARG A 11 -10.63 4.68 -16.85
C ARG A 11 -11.78 5.21 -15.97
N ASP A 12 -12.16 4.57 -14.87
CA ASP A 12 -13.19 5.04 -13.94
C ASP A 12 -12.56 5.40 -12.59
N TYR A 13 -12.19 6.67 -12.51
CA TYR A 13 -11.68 7.38 -11.35
C TYR A 13 -12.77 7.51 -10.26
N HIS A 14 -13.29 6.40 -9.73
CA HIS A 14 -14.14 6.42 -8.54
C HIS A 14 -13.28 6.47 -7.28
N PHE A 15 -13.00 7.70 -6.85
CA PHE A 15 -12.27 8.11 -5.63
C PHE A 15 -12.85 7.56 -4.29
N SER A 16 -13.81 6.64 -4.35
CA SER A 16 -14.72 6.31 -3.24
C SER A 16 -14.51 4.93 -2.62
N HIS A 17 -13.62 4.09 -3.16
CA HIS A 17 -13.32 2.78 -2.56
C HIS A 17 -11.86 2.70 -2.13
N ARG A 18 -11.51 3.44 -1.06
CA ARG A 18 -10.20 3.33 -0.42
C ARG A 18 -10.02 1.89 0.09
N ARG A 19 -9.38 1.05 -0.71
CA ARG A 19 -9.04 -0.32 -0.30
C ARG A 19 -8.21 -0.23 0.98
N GLU A 20 -8.74 -0.78 2.07
CA GLU A 20 -8.11 -0.74 3.38
C GLU A 20 -6.77 -1.48 3.35
N TRP A 21 -5.86 -1.10 4.24
CA TRP A 21 -4.57 -1.76 4.41
C TRP A 21 -4.71 -2.82 5.48
N THR A 22 -4.32 -4.04 5.15
CA THR A 22 -4.25 -5.16 6.09
C THR A 22 -2.95 -5.15 6.88
N GLU A 23 -2.94 -5.79 8.05
CA GLU A 23 -1.74 -5.92 8.89
C GLU A 23 -0.61 -6.66 8.17
N GLU A 24 -0.95 -7.61 7.30
CA GLU A 24 0.00 -8.28 6.40
C GLU A 24 0.64 -7.29 5.43
N GLU A 25 -0.16 -6.43 4.78
CA GLU A 25 0.34 -5.40 3.87
C GLU A 25 1.21 -4.36 4.60
N ASP A 26 0.89 -4.01 5.85
CA ASP A 26 1.73 -3.11 6.66
C ASP A 26 3.06 -3.75 7.05
N THR A 27 3.07 -5.04 7.38
CA THR A 27 4.28 -5.78 7.69
C THR A 27 5.21 -5.84 6.48
N LEU A 28 4.65 -6.20 5.32
CA LEU A 28 5.39 -6.21 4.04
C LEU A 28 5.86 -4.81 3.66
N LEU A 29 5.04 -3.78 3.88
CA LEU A 29 5.42 -2.40 3.60
C LEU A 29 6.58 -1.96 4.50
N LYS A 30 6.59 -2.33 5.79
CA LYS A 30 7.70 -2.04 6.71
C LYS A 30 8.99 -2.75 6.28
N GLU A 31 8.91 -4.04 5.99
CA GLU A 31 10.06 -4.84 5.56
C GLU A 31 10.64 -4.34 4.24
N TYR A 32 9.80 -4.12 3.23
CA TYR A 32 10.26 -3.65 1.93
C TYR A 32 10.70 -2.19 1.96
N SER A 33 10.16 -1.35 2.85
CA SER A 33 10.60 0.03 3.00
C SER A 33 12.08 0.16 3.40
N LEU A 34 12.68 -0.88 3.97
CA LEU A 34 14.09 -0.86 4.37
C LEU A 34 15.05 -1.14 3.18
N THR A 35 14.55 -1.82 2.15
CA THR A 35 15.40 -2.42 1.11
C THR A 35 15.00 -2.05 -0.32
N HIS A 36 13.75 -1.66 -0.55
CA HIS A 36 13.19 -1.43 -1.87
C HIS A 36 12.65 0.00 -2.03
N SER A 37 12.74 0.53 -3.25
CA SER A 37 12.12 1.80 -3.61
C SER A 37 10.59 1.68 -3.75
N ASP A 38 9.88 2.78 -3.57
CA ASP A 38 8.40 2.82 -3.60
C ASP A 38 7.81 2.27 -4.90
N LYS A 39 8.52 2.45 -6.01
CA LYS A 39 8.15 1.86 -7.30
C LYS A 39 8.19 0.33 -7.27
N ALA A 40 9.23 -0.27 -6.71
CA ALA A 40 9.31 -1.72 -6.57
C ALA A 40 8.24 -2.25 -5.59
N ILE A 41 7.98 -1.52 -4.51
CA ILE A 41 6.93 -1.86 -3.53
C ILE A 41 5.54 -1.77 -4.17
N SER A 42 5.30 -0.76 -5.02
CA SER A 42 4.03 -0.59 -5.74
C SER A 42 3.71 -1.78 -6.63
N GLN A 43 4.73 -2.30 -7.33
CA GLN A 43 4.61 -3.49 -8.18
C GLN A 43 4.39 -4.77 -7.35
N LYS A 44 5.07 -4.90 -6.20
CA LYS A 44 4.90 -6.06 -5.31
C LYS A 44 3.54 -6.10 -4.61
N LEU A 45 3.03 -4.95 -4.17
CA LEU A 45 1.77 -4.85 -3.41
C LEU A 45 0.54 -4.63 -4.31
N GLY A 46 0.73 -4.33 -5.60
CA GLY A 46 -0.38 -3.96 -6.49
C GLY A 46 -1.08 -2.68 -6.02
N ARG A 47 -0.32 -1.75 -5.43
CA ARG A 47 -0.81 -0.47 -4.88
C ARG A 47 -0.13 0.68 -5.57
N THR A 48 -0.76 1.83 -5.62
CA THR A 48 -0.14 3.03 -6.19
C THR A 48 0.93 3.59 -5.26
N VAL A 49 1.97 4.19 -5.84
CA VAL A 49 3.07 4.85 -5.11
C VAL A 49 2.55 5.91 -4.10
N PRO A 50 1.57 6.78 -4.43
CA PRO A 50 1.03 7.73 -3.47
C PRO A 50 0.32 7.08 -2.26
N SER A 51 -0.34 5.93 -2.46
CA SER A 51 -0.97 5.16 -1.38
C SER A 51 0.09 4.58 -0.43
N ILE A 52 1.18 4.06 -0.98
CA ILE A 52 2.34 3.53 -0.23
C ILE A 52 3.00 4.63 0.60
N TRP A 53 3.27 5.79 -0.01
CA TRP A 53 3.89 6.92 0.68
C TRP A 53 3.03 7.40 1.85
N SER A 54 1.73 7.58 1.62
CA SER A 54 0.77 8.01 2.64
C SER A 54 0.68 7.01 3.80
N ARG A 55 0.63 5.70 3.49
CA ARG A 55 0.60 4.65 4.52
C ARG A 55 1.88 4.61 5.32
N ARG A 56 3.05 4.66 4.65
CA ARG A 56 4.35 4.68 5.34
C ARG A 56 4.45 5.86 6.30
N LYS A 57 4.03 7.05 5.87
CA LYS A 57 4.01 8.24 6.73
C LYS A 57 3.13 8.00 7.96
N ARG A 58 1.95 7.41 7.79
CA ARG A 58 1.04 7.07 8.89
C ARG A 58 1.66 6.05 9.84
N LEU A 59 2.24 4.97 9.32
CA LEU A 59 2.92 3.96 10.14
C LEU A 59 4.08 4.53 10.97
N ARG A 60 4.84 5.49 10.42
CA ARG A 60 5.88 6.20 11.16
C ARG A 60 5.31 7.09 12.27
N GLN A 61 4.11 7.65 12.07
CA GLN A 61 3.44 8.47 13.08
C GLN A 61 2.76 7.61 14.16
N GLU A 62 2.21 6.47 13.78
CA GLU A 62 1.52 5.51 14.66
C GLU A 62 2.49 4.81 15.63
N GLY A 63 3.76 4.65 15.25
CA GLY A 63 4.83 4.19 16.15
C GLY A 63 5.46 5.27 17.04
N ASN A 64 4.94 6.52 17.03
CA ASN A 64 5.49 7.65 17.78
C ASN A 64 4.49 8.26 18.78
N HIS A 65 3.53 7.46 19.26
CA HIS A 65 2.71 7.84 20.40
C HIS A 65 3.41 7.37 21.68
N VAL A 66 4.07 8.34 22.32
CA VAL A 66 4.62 8.26 23.68
C VAL A 66 3.47 8.29 24.68
#